data_AF-A0A5C4L944-F1
#
_entry.id   AF-A0A5C4L944-F1
#
_cell.length_a   1.000
_cell.length_b   1.000
_cell.length_c   1.000
_cell.angle_alpha   90.00
_cell.angle_beta   90.00
_cell.angle_gamma   90.00
#
_symmetry.space_group_name_H-M   'P 1'
#
loop_
_entity.id
_entity.type
_entity.pdbx_description
1 polymer ?
#
loop_
_entity_poly.entity_id
_entity_poly.type
_entity_poly.pdbx_seq_one_letter_code
_entity_poly.pdbx_strand_id
1 'polypeptide(L)'
;MTWLTDVGAYRQAYIEAVQSANAPNVLHPQFLADLSIPQAVAVHPSYFESETRLLVMGQETLRNTIPLAQADPYRAWGQLDGNDIAAHYAAGGPFWNAFNLFCARFGRAGNLSVAWSNLCKSQLRTPINNSVAVRHHPNCDFDAYAAWQFNLFHEEMKFLAPHGVLLFIGVNHGPNWYEELLYSMYPNAHMSDFGIDGVRVWTLPDMEFDCVSAKHPAGRPPDVCMNSAKNATFALMRLLKQRGHNVSLPADSWSTRLRDLTASTLVELTALSVGVRLKNVDGRFAKIVAPVQGWPNPIVLEDCYSGACSSYPTVEALIEDGWVLDE
;
A
#
# COMPACT_ATOMS: atom_id res chain seq x y z
N MET A 1 -19.89 15.70 -15.23
CA MET A 1 -18.48 15.68 -14.82
C MET A 1 -17.76 14.70 -15.73
N THR A 2 -16.64 15.06 -16.36
CA THR A 2 -15.98 14.17 -17.33
C THR A 2 -14.86 13.41 -16.64
N TRP A 3 -15.09 12.12 -16.37
CA TRP A 3 -14.06 11.21 -15.88
C TRP A 3 -13.07 10.87 -16.99
N LEU A 4 -11.78 10.93 -16.68
CA LEU A 4 -10.73 10.49 -17.57
C LEU A 4 -10.64 8.98 -17.46
N THR A 5 -11.17 8.32 -18.48
CA THR A 5 -11.28 6.87 -18.55
C THR A 5 -10.66 6.32 -19.83
N ASP A 6 -10.14 7.15 -20.73
CA ASP A 6 -9.85 6.72 -22.11
C ASP A 6 -8.64 7.47 -22.65
N VAL A 7 -7.45 6.92 -22.44
CA VAL A 7 -6.20 7.50 -22.98
C VAL A 7 -5.37 6.43 -23.66
N GLY A 8 -5.36 6.47 -24.99
CA GLY A 8 -4.37 5.82 -25.86
C GLY A 8 -4.02 4.37 -25.49
N ALA A 9 -2.75 4.16 -25.13
CA ALA A 9 -2.17 2.84 -24.88
C ALA A 9 -2.86 2.06 -23.75
N TYR A 10 -3.35 2.72 -22.69
CA TYR A 10 -4.03 2.04 -21.59
C TYR A 10 -5.36 1.41 -22.03
N ARG A 11 -6.15 2.14 -22.82
CA ARG A 11 -7.39 1.58 -23.38
C ARG A 11 -7.10 0.41 -24.30
N GLN A 12 -6.07 0.53 -25.13
CA GLN A 12 -5.65 -0.55 -26.02
C GLN A 12 -5.23 -1.79 -25.21
N ALA A 13 -4.44 -1.63 -24.14
CA ALA A 13 -4.05 -2.72 -23.26
C ALA A 13 -5.25 -3.38 -22.55
N TYR A 14 -6.28 -2.61 -22.19
CA TYR A 14 -7.53 -3.17 -21.66
C TYR A 14 -8.24 -4.04 -22.70
N ILE A 15 -8.37 -3.54 -23.93
CA ILE A 15 -8.99 -4.26 -25.05
C ILE A 15 -8.23 -5.56 -25.32
N GLU A 16 -6.90 -5.49 -25.37
CA GLU A 16 -6.03 -6.63 -25.56
C GLU A 16 -6.13 -7.64 -24.43
N ALA A 17 -6.19 -7.20 -23.16
CA ALA A 17 -6.40 -8.10 -22.03
C ALA A 17 -7.74 -8.85 -22.16
N VAL A 18 -8.81 -8.16 -22.55
CA VAL A 18 -10.12 -8.79 -22.79
C VAL A 18 -10.07 -9.79 -23.96
N GLN A 19 -9.47 -9.41 -25.09
CA GLN A 19 -9.42 -10.23 -26.29
C GLN A 19 -8.51 -11.45 -26.11
N SER A 20 -7.32 -11.25 -25.53
CA SER A 20 -6.31 -12.29 -25.33
C SER A 20 -6.73 -13.35 -24.31
N ALA A 21 -7.63 -13.02 -23.38
CA ALA A 21 -8.14 -13.98 -22.39
C ALA A 21 -8.81 -15.22 -23.04
N ASN A 22 -9.36 -15.06 -24.26
CA ASN A 22 -9.99 -16.14 -25.02
C ASN A 22 -9.01 -16.88 -25.94
N ALA A 23 -7.76 -16.44 -26.05
CA ALA A 23 -6.77 -17.11 -26.89
C ALA A 23 -6.40 -18.48 -26.29
N PRO A 24 -6.18 -19.52 -27.13
CA PRO A 24 -5.81 -20.84 -26.64
C PRO A 24 -4.59 -20.77 -25.72
N ASN A 25 -4.65 -21.49 -24.60
CA ASN A 25 -3.58 -21.62 -23.61
C ASN A 25 -3.23 -20.35 -22.82
N VAL A 26 -3.99 -19.26 -22.91
CA VAL A 26 -3.77 -18.08 -22.07
C VAL A 26 -4.38 -18.27 -20.68
N LEU A 27 -5.66 -18.65 -20.60
CA LEU A 27 -6.33 -18.99 -19.35
C LEU A 27 -7.14 -20.28 -19.54
N HIS A 28 -7.27 -21.07 -18.46
CA HIS A 28 -8.11 -22.27 -18.50
C HIS A 28 -9.59 -21.90 -18.77
N PRO A 29 -10.31 -22.58 -19.69
CA PRO A 29 -11.67 -22.18 -20.06
C PRO A 29 -12.68 -22.10 -18.90
N GLN A 30 -12.60 -23.03 -17.95
CA GLN A 30 -13.47 -22.98 -16.75
C GLN A 30 -13.11 -21.78 -15.84
N PHE A 31 -11.82 -21.45 -15.73
CA PHE A 31 -11.37 -20.30 -14.96
C PHE A 31 -11.85 -19.00 -15.60
N LEU A 32 -11.70 -18.88 -16.92
CA LEU A 32 -12.18 -17.75 -17.72
C LEU A 32 -13.68 -17.48 -17.54
N ALA A 33 -14.50 -18.52 -17.49
CA ALA A 33 -15.95 -18.40 -17.31
C ALA A 33 -16.34 -17.79 -15.93
N ASP A 34 -15.50 -18.03 -14.92
CA ASP A 34 -15.72 -17.60 -13.55
C ASP A 34 -15.06 -16.24 -13.24
N LEU A 35 -14.21 -15.72 -14.13
CA LEU A 35 -13.58 -14.41 -13.97
C LEU A 35 -14.52 -13.26 -14.36
N SER A 36 -14.42 -12.17 -13.61
CA SER A 36 -14.97 -10.88 -14.02
C SER A 36 -14.14 -10.27 -15.16
N ILE A 37 -14.73 -9.32 -15.89
CA ILE A 37 -13.93 -8.42 -16.73
C ILE A 37 -12.84 -7.71 -15.91
N PRO A 38 -11.72 -7.30 -16.52
CA PRO A 38 -10.77 -6.42 -15.86
C PRO A 38 -11.44 -5.14 -15.37
N GLN A 39 -10.98 -4.58 -14.26
CA GLN A 39 -11.32 -3.23 -13.84
C GLN A 39 -10.47 -2.23 -14.60
N ALA A 40 -11.12 -1.30 -15.30
CA ALA A 40 -10.47 -0.11 -15.82
C ALA A 40 -10.55 1.04 -14.79
N VAL A 41 -9.44 1.76 -14.62
CA VAL A 41 -9.34 2.92 -13.74
C VAL A 41 -10.08 4.12 -14.35
N ALA A 42 -10.65 4.93 -13.47
CA ALA A 42 -11.27 6.21 -13.82
C ALA A 42 -10.76 7.28 -12.84
N VAL A 43 -10.23 8.38 -13.37
CA VAL A 43 -9.69 9.47 -12.54
C VAL A 43 -10.33 10.81 -12.91
N HIS A 44 -10.49 11.67 -11.91
CA HIS A 44 -10.95 13.04 -12.11
C HIS A 44 -9.78 13.91 -12.61
N PRO A 45 -9.98 14.95 -13.44
CA PRO A 45 -8.89 15.83 -13.90
C PRO A 45 -8.01 16.40 -12.78
N SER A 46 -8.58 16.63 -11.60
CA SER A 46 -7.83 17.08 -10.39
C SER A 46 -6.69 16.15 -9.97
N TYR A 47 -6.72 14.87 -10.37
CA TYR A 47 -5.61 13.95 -10.16
C TYR A 47 -4.37 14.42 -10.93
N PHE A 48 -4.52 14.78 -12.21
CA PHE A 48 -3.39 15.24 -13.04
C PHE A 48 -2.95 16.67 -12.71
N GLU A 49 -3.85 17.49 -12.17
CA GLU A 49 -3.55 18.84 -11.67
C GLU A 49 -2.82 18.82 -10.32
N SER A 50 -2.75 17.66 -9.65
CA SER A 50 -2.09 17.53 -8.36
C SER A 50 -0.58 17.53 -8.48
N GLU A 51 0.08 18.41 -7.71
CA GLU A 51 1.55 18.50 -7.63
C GLU A 51 2.20 17.15 -7.29
N THR A 52 1.59 16.41 -6.36
CA THR A 52 1.94 15.01 -6.10
C THR A 52 0.81 14.09 -6.51
N ARG A 53 1.03 13.22 -7.49
CA ARG A 53 0.06 12.21 -7.93
C ARG A 53 0.17 10.95 -7.07
N LEU A 54 -0.94 10.54 -6.48
CA LEU A 54 -0.98 9.44 -5.52
C LEU A 54 -2.00 8.39 -5.94
N LEU A 55 -1.62 7.14 -5.84
CA LEU A 55 -2.48 5.99 -6.12
C LEU A 55 -2.62 5.14 -4.86
N VAL A 56 -3.85 4.77 -4.51
CA VAL A 56 -4.13 3.73 -3.51
C VAL A 56 -4.62 2.49 -4.23
N MET A 57 -4.06 1.33 -3.93
CA MET A 57 -4.49 0.07 -4.52
C MET A 57 -5.05 -0.88 -3.47
N GLY A 58 -6.22 -1.45 -3.77
CA GLY A 58 -6.73 -2.61 -3.06
C GLY A 58 -6.20 -3.92 -3.64
N GLN A 59 -6.71 -5.01 -3.09
CA GLN A 59 -6.33 -6.37 -3.46
C GLN A 59 -6.97 -6.80 -4.79
N GLU A 60 -8.29 -6.70 -4.88
CA GLU A 60 -9.12 -7.21 -5.97
C GLU A 60 -10.31 -6.30 -6.22
N THR A 61 -10.82 -6.36 -7.46
CA THR A 61 -12.03 -5.68 -7.87
C THR A 61 -13.25 -6.22 -7.13
N LEU A 62 -13.81 -5.46 -6.17
CA LEU A 62 -15.04 -5.84 -5.47
C LEU A 62 -16.29 -5.69 -6.36
N ARG A 63 -17.27 -6.61 -6.26
CA ARG A 63 -18.62 -6.49 -6.89
C ARG A 63 -18.68 -6.39 -8.41
N ASN A 64 -17.58 -6.64 -9.12
CA ASN A 64 -17.64 -6.79 -10.58
C ASN A 64 -18.23 -8.15 -10.94
N THR A 65 -19.50 -8.16 -11.33
CA THR A 65 -20.25 -9.38 -11.67
C THR A 65 -20.28 -9.68 -13.17
N ILE A 66 -19.71 -8.81 -14.01
CA ILE A 66 -19.76 -8.96 -15.47
C ILE A 66 -18.74 -10.04 -15.88
N PRO A 67 -19.18 -11.13 -16.53
CA PRO A 67 -18.28 -12.17 -17.00
C PRO A 67 -17.31 -11.64 -18.04
N LEU A 68 -16.04 -12.06 -17.96
CA LEU A 68 -15.04 -11.79 -18.98
C LEU A 68 -15.45 -12.31 -20.36
N ALA A 69 -16.12 -13.46 -20.41
CA ALA A 69 -16.69 -14.02 -21.64
C ALA A 69 -17.75 -13.13 -22.32
N GLN A 70 -18.29 -12.12 -21.63
CA GLN A 70 -19.32 -11.20 -22.14
C GLN A 70 -18.81 -9.74 -22.23
N ALA A 71 -17.50 -9.54 -22.23
CA ALA A 71 -16.90 -8.22 -22.26
C ALA A 71 -17.20 -7.45 -23.56
N ASP A 72 -17.62 -6.19 -23.42
CA ASP A 72 -17.70 -5.18 -24.49
C ASP A 72 -16.31 -4.53 -24.67
N PRO A 73 -15.99 -3.86 -25.81
CA PRO A 73 -14.62 -3.49 -26.18
C PRO A 73 -14.02 -2.31 -25.40
N TYR A 74 -14.55 -1.95 -24.23
CA TYR A 74 -13.91 -1.16 -23.16
C TYR A 74 -14.98 -0.78 -22.13
N ARG A 75 -14.77 -1.04 -20.83
CA ARG A 75 -15.69 -0.60 -19.77
C ARG A 75 -14.93 -0.17 -18.52
N ALA A 76 -14.75 1.14 -18.34
CA ALA A 76 -14.29 1.67 -17.06
C ALA A 76 -15.40 1.56 -16.02
N TRP A 77 -15.06 1.21 -14.77
CA TRP A 77 -16.06 1.09 -13.69
C TRP A 77 -16.82 2.41 -13.50
N GLY A 78 -16.17 3.54 -13.79
CA GLY A 78 -16.82 4.84 -13.81
C GLY A 78 -18.01 5.01 -14.75
N GLN A 79 -18.18 4.13 -15.72
CA GLN A 79 -19.34 4.10 -16.59
C GLN A 79 -20.46 3.18 -16.07
N LEU A 80 -20.17 2.23 -15.18
CA LEU A 80 -21.14 1.30 -14.59
C LEU A 80 -21.90 1.91 -13.40
N ASP A 81 -21.27 2.78 -12.62
CA ASP A 81 -21.85 3.43 -11.44
C ASP A 81 -22.38 4.86 -11.71
N GLY A 82 -22.37 5.31 -12.97
CA GLY A 82 -22.75 6.68 -13.32
C GLY A 82 -21.78 7.74 -12.80
N ASN A 83 -22.22 9.00 -12.71
CA ASN A 83 -21.43 10.14 -12.22
C ASN A 83 -20.93 10.00 -10.76
N ASP A 84 -21.18 8.86 -10.09
CA ASP A 84 -21.16 8.72 -8.63
C ASP A 84 -19.97 7.90 -8.08
N ILE A 85 -18.92 7.71 -8.87
CA ILE A 85 -17.64 7.12 -8.39
C ILE A 85 -17.15 7.84 -7.12
N ALA A 86 -17.36 9.16 -7.06
CA ALA A 86 -17.05 9.99 -5.90
C ALA A 86 -17.85 9.62 -4.64
N ALA A 87 -19.14 9.24 -4.78
CA ALA A 87 -19.97 8.81 -3.66
C ALA A 87 -19.65 7.39 -3.20
N HIS A 88 -19.22 6.50 -4.11
CA HIS A 88 -18.71 5.18 -3.71
C HIS A 88 -17.49 5.28 -2.80
N TYR A 89 -16.60 6.22 -3.06
CA TYR A 89 -15.47 6.54 -2.18
C TYR A 89 -15.90 7.16 -0.84
N ALA A 90 -17.07 7.80 -0.79
CA ALA A 90 -17.60 8.45 0.41
C ALA A 90 -18.50 7.54 1.27
N ALA A 91 -18.90 6.35 0.77
CA ALA A 91 -19.96 5.52 1.35
C ALA A 91 -19.58 4.69 2.60
N GLY A 92 -18.34 4.78 3.08
CA GLY A 92 -17.91 4.19 4.35
C GLY A 92 -17.54 2.70 4.27
N GLY A 93 -16.77 2.24 5.27
CA GLY A 93 -16.21 0.89 5.37
C GLY A 93 -14.70 0.93 5.66
N PRO A 94 -14.09 -0.17 6.18
CA PRO A 94 -12.69 -0.12 6.63
C PRO A 94 -11.70 0.34 5.56
N PHE A 95 -11.87 -0.09 4.30
CA PHE A 95 -11.04 0.33 3.19
C PHE A 95 -11.17 1.83 2.91
N TRP A 96 -12.41 2.32 2.75
CA TRP A 96 -12.66 3.73 2.47
C TRP A 96 -12.26 4.66 3.62
N ASN A 97 -12.36 4.19 4.86
CA ASN A 97 -11.85 4.93 6.02
C ASN A 97 -10.33 5.09 5.97
N ALA A 98 -9.60 4.02 5.61
CA ALA A 98 -8.15 4.07 5.43
C ALA A 98 -7.76 4.95 4.22
N PHE A 99 -8.50 4.88 3.12
CA PHE A 99 -8.33 5.75 1.96
C PHE A 99 -8.55 7.23 2.31
N ASN A 100 -9.64 7.55 3.01
CA ASN A 100 -9.95 8.93 3.41
C ASN A 100 -8.91 9.48 4.39
N LEU A 101 -8.41 8.66 5.31
CA LEU A 101 -7.28 9.02 6.16
C LEU A 101 -6.03 9.33 5.32
N PHE A 102 -5.70 8.48 4.35
CA PHE A 102 -4.57 8.71 3.44
C PHE A 102 -4.72 10.06 2.73
N CYS A 103 -5.87 10.34 2.12
CA CYS A 103 -6.14 11.62 1.46
C CYS A 103 -5.98 12.81 2.42
N ALA A 104 -6.56 12.72 3.62
CA ALA A 104 -6.50 13.79 4.62
C ALA A 104 -5.06 14.08 5.06
N ARG A 105 -4.21 13.06 5.20
CA ARG A 105 -2.80 13.19 5.60
C ARG A 105 -1.96 13.91 4.55
N PHE A 106 -2.28 13.74 3.27
CA PHE A 106 -1.67 14.48 2.18
C PHE A 106 -2.31 15.86 1.93
N GLY A 107 -3.18 16.33 2.84
CA GLY A 107 -3.84 17.64 2.72
C GLY A 107 -4.78 17.74 1.52
N ARG A 108 -5.29 16.61 1.03
CA ARG A 108 -6.14 16.58 -0.16
C ARG A 108 -7.59 16.91 0.20
N ALA A 109 -8.10 17.99 -0.39
CA ALA A 109 -9.51 18.37 -0.31
C ALA A 109 -10.36 17.40 -1.16
N GLY A 110 -10.59 16.20 -0.63
CA GLY A 110 -11.41 15.18 -1.24
C GLY A 110 -10.63 14.07 -1.97
N ASN A 111 -11.33 12.95 -2.14
CA ASN A 111 -10.87 11.70 -2.75
C ASN A 111 -10.60 11.81 -4.26
N LEU A 112 -11.06 12.86 -4.95
CA LEU A 112 -10.94 13.02 -6.40
C LEU A 112 -9.51 13.33 -6.90
N SER A 113 -8.64 13.81 -6.03
CA SER A 113 -7.23 14.12 -6.35
C SER A 113 -6.28 12.92 -6.14
N VAL A 114 -6.82 11.79 -5.70
CA VAL A 114 -6.09 10.53 -5.48
C VAL A 114 -6.74 9.46 -6.33
N ALA A 115 -5.94 8.72 -7.10
CA ALA A 115 -6.43 7.61 -7.89
C ALA A 115 -6.64 6.37 -6.99
N TRP A 116 -7.59 5.52 -7.39
CA TRP A 116 -7.77 4.21 -6.79
C TRP A 116 -7.84 3.12 -7.86
N SER A 117 -7.23 1.98 -7.57
CA SER A 117 -7.25 0.79 -8.44
C SER A 117 -7.13 -0.47 -7.59
N ASN A 118 -7.01 -1.63 -8.22
CA ASN A 118 -6.69 -2.90 -7.57
C ASN A 118 -5.48 -3.55 -8.24
N LEU A 119 -4.73 -4.31 -7.44
CA LEU A 119 -3.60 -5.08 -7.93
C LEU A 119 -4.09 -6.17 -8.89
N CYS A 120 -5.05 -6.98 -8.44
CA CYS A 120 -5.72 -7.94 -9.31
C CYS A 120 -6.78 -7.22 -10.12
N LYS A 121 -6.67 -7.29 -11.45
CA LYS A 121 -7.60 -6.60 -12.36
C LYS A 121 -8.96 -7.30 -12.43
N SER A 122 -9.05 -8.57 -12.06
CA SER A 122 -10.30 -9.33 -12.04
C SER A 122 -10.47 -10.05 -10.71
N GLN A 123 -11.69 -10.50 -10.44
CA GLN A 123 -12.04 -11.36 -9.30
C GLN A 123 -12.79 -12.61 -9.80
N LEU A 124 -12.95 -13.60 -8.92
CA LEU A 124 -13.95 -14.65 -9.14
C LEU A 124 -15.35 -14.09 -8.93
N ARG A 125 -16.29 -14.49 -9.78
CA ARG A 125 -17.69 -14.06 -9.72
C ARG A 125 -18.52 -14.80 -8.66
N THR A 126 -18.03 -15.94 -8.20
CA THR A 126 -18.75 -16.82 -7.26
C THR A 126 -17.91 -17.07 -5.99
N PRO A 127 -18.52 -16.92 -4.79
CA PRO A 127 -19.86 -16.39 -4.52
C PRO A 127 -20.04 -14.91 -4.89
N ILE A 128 -21.21 -14.60 -5.45
CA ILE A 128 -21.62 -13.23 -5.81
C ILE A 128 -21.63 -12.36 -4.53
N ASN A 129 -21.17 -11.10 -4.65
CA ASN A 129 -21.05 -10.08 -3.59
C ASN A 129 -19.87 -10.23 -2.61
N ASN A 130 -18.97 -11.20 -2.81
CA ASN A 130 -17.69 -11.27 -2.10
C ASN A 130 -16.54 -11.08 -3.08
N SER A 131 -15.48 -10.40 -2.63
CA SER A 131 -14.19 -10.47 -3.33
C SER A 131 -13.57 -11.82 -3.00
N VAL A 132 -13.37 -12.66 -4.01
CA VAL A 132 -12.73 -13.95 -3.83
C VAL A 132 -11.50 -14.03 -4.72
N ALA A 133 -10.37 -14.22 -4.05
CA ALA A 133 -9.07 -14.38 -4.68
C ALA A 133 -9.09 -15.49 -5.73
N VAL A 134 -8.63 -15.13 -6.93
CA VAL A 134 -8.58 -16.04 -8.08
C VAL A 134 -7.77 -17.29 -7.82
N ARG A 135 -6.79 -17.23 -6.91
CA ARG A 135 -5.98 -18.36 -6.45
C ARG A 135 -6.79 -19.51 -5.85
N HIS A 136 -8.01 -19.23 -5.40
CA HIS A 136 -8.89 -20.25 -4.82
C HIS A 136 -9.62 -21.06 -5.88
N HIS A 137 -9.51 -20.70 -7.16
CA HIS A 137 -10.09 -21.46 -8.24
C HIS A 137 -9.19 -22.66 -8.60
N PRO A 138 -9.73 -23.89 -8.71
CA PRO A 138 -8.95 -25.12 -8.91
C PRO A 138 -8.15 -25.15 -10.22
N ASN A 139 -8.60 -24.38 -11.22
CA ASN A 139 -7.92 -24.27 -12.52
C ASN A 139 -7.18 -22.92 -12.69
N CYS A 140 -6.85 -22.24 -11.58
CA CYS A 140 -6.01 -21.04 -11.65
C CYS A 140 -4.57 -21.46 -11.92
N ASP A 141 -4.08 -21.17 -13.13
CA ASP A 141 -2.65 -21.10 -13.41
C ASP A 141 -2.18 -19.70 -13.04
N PHE A 142 -1.39 -19.62 -11.96
CA PHE A 142 -0.97 -18.36 -11.36
C PHE A 142 -0.07 -17.54 -12.28
N ASP A 143 0.92 -18.18 -12.91
CA ASP A 143 1.88 -17.48 -13.77
C ASP A 143 1.20 -17.02 -15.06
N ALA A 144 0.31 -17.85 -15.62
CA ALA A 144 -0.49 -17.46 -16.77
C ALA A 144 -1.42 -16.29 -16.44
N TYR A 145 -2.04 -16.28 -15.26
CA TYR A 145 -2.88 -15.18 -14.79
C TYR A 145 -2.09 -13.88 -14.56
N ALA A 146 -0.91 -13.98 -13.93
CA ALA A 146 -0.02 -12.83 -13.71
C ALA A 146 0.44 -12.23 -15.04
N ALA A 147 0.90 -13.07 -15.97
CA ALA A 147 1.34 -12.65 -17.30
C ALA A 147 0.20 -12.00 -18.11
N TRP A 148 -1.00 -12.58 -18.05
CA TRP A 148 -2.17 -12.06 -18.76
C TRP A 148 -2.55 -10.63 -18.34
N GLN A 149 -2.58 -10.33 -17.04
CA GLN A 149 -2.96 -9.00 -16.57
C GLN A 149 -1.81 -7.98 -16.57
N PHE A 150 -0.56 -8.44 -16.70
CA PHE A 150 0.62 -7.61 -16.52
C PHE A 150 0.63 -6.39 -17.44
N ASN A 151 0.37 -6.57 -18.74
CA ASN A 151 0.37 -5.45 -19.69
C ASN A 151 -0.66 -4.37 -19.31
N LEU A 152 -1.87 -4.80 -18.90
CA LEU A 152 -2.90 -3.87 -18.43
C LEU A 152 -2.47 -3.13 -17.16
N PHE A 153 -1.91 -3.84 -16.16
CA PHE A 153 -1.39 -3.20 -14.96
C PHE A 153 -0.27 -2.20 -15.29
N HIS A 154 0.65 -2.58 -16.17
CA HIS A 154 1.81 -1.78 -16.54
C HIS A 154 1.40 -0.49 -17.28
N GLU A 155 0.50 -0.60 -18.27
CA GLU A 155 -0.04 0.56 -18.97
C GLU A 155 -0.93 1.44 -18.07
N GLU A 156 -1.58 0.86 -17.05
CA GLU A 156 -2.27 1.65 -16.02
C GLU A 156 -1.30 2.52 -15.24
N MET A 157 -0.16 1.97 -14.82
CA MET A 157 0.86 2.72 -14.09
C MET A 157 1.45 3.84 -14.95
N LYS A 158 1.67 3.60 -16.26
CA LYS A 158 2.11 4.63 -17.20
C LYS A 158 1.07 5.72 -17.39
N PHE A 159 -0.20 5.34 -17.55
CA PHE A 159 -1.30 6.29 -17.71
C PHE A 159 -1.45 7.18 -16.46
N LEU A 160 -1.45 6.58 -15.28
CA LEU A 160 -1.59 7.31 -14.02
C LEU A 160 -0.32 8.08 -13.64
N ALA A 161 0.86 7.60 -14.05
CA ALA A 161 2.17 8.11 -13.70
C ALA A 161 2.24 8.60 -12.23
N PRO A 162 1.88 7.76 -11.24
CA PRO A 162 1.86 8.18 -9.85
C PRO A 162 3.28 8.54 -9.39
N HIS A 163 3.41 9.44 -8.43
CA HIS A 163 4.68 9.64 -7.72
C HIS A 163 4.80 8.65 -6.55
N GLY A 164 3.66 8.30 -5.93
CA GLY A 164 3.59 7.37 -4.80
C GLY A 164 2.40 6.44 -4.88
N VAL A 165 2.61 5.18 -4.52
CA VAL A 165 1.60 4.11 -4.50
C VAL A 165 1.51 3.51 -3.10
N LEU A 166 0.29 3.48 -2.54
CA LEU A 166 -0.02 2.74 -1.32
C LEU A 166 -0.80 1.46 -1.66
N LEU A 167 -0.20 0.30 -1.42
CA LEU A 167 -0.79 -1.01 -1.64
C LEU A 167 -1.37 -1.58 -0.34
N PHE A 168 -2.68 -1.75 -0.27
CA PHE A 168 -3.32 -2.45 0.85
C PHE A 168 -3.27 -3.96 0.67
N ILE A 169 -2.08 -4.55 0.51
CA ILE A 169 -1.95 -5.99 0.19
C ILE A 169 -1.35 -6.85 1.30
N GLY A 170 -0.82 -6.24 2.37
CA GLY A 170 -0.02 -6.93 3.39
C GLY A 170 -0.78 -7.85 4.34
N VAL A 171 -0.04 -8.83 4.87
CA VAL A 171 -0.43 -9.73 5.98
C VAL A 171 0.62 -9.70 7.10
N ASN A 172 0.30 -10.27 8.26
CA ASN A 172 1.18 -10.23 9.42
C ASN A 172 2.47 -11.07 9.23
N HIS A 173 2.45 -12.14 8.44
CA HIS A 173 3.61 -13.04 8.25
C HIS A 173 3.63 -13.72 6.88
N GLY A 174 4.83 -13.80 6.27
CA GLY A 174 5.11 -14.50 5.01
C GLY A 174 4.66 -13.75 3.74
N PRO A 175 5.23 -14.09 2.57
CA PRO A 175 4.69 -13.61 1.31
C PRO A 175 3.23 -14.05 1.22
N ASN A 176 2.34 -13.08 1.07
CA ASN A 176 0.98 -13.39 0.66
C ASN A 176 0.92 -13.41 -0.87
N TRP A 177 -0.11 -14.03 -1.40
CA TRP A 177 -0.19 -14.24 -2.85
C TRP A 177 -0.25 -12.95 -3.68
N TYR A 178 -0.62 -11.80 -3.09
CA TYR A 178 -0.54 -10.50 -3.78
C TYR A 178 0.91 -10.02 -3.89
N GLU A 179 1.76 -10.36 -2.92
CA GLU A 179 3.21 -10.14 -2.98
C GLU A 179 3.84 -11.08 -4.01
N GLU A 180 3.43 -12.36 -4.04
CA GLU A 180 3.81 -13.29 -5.10
C GLU A 180 3.38 -12.77 -6.48
N LEU A 181 2.19 -12.16 -6.58
CA LEU A 181 1.67 -11.63 -7.83
C LEU A 181 2.54 -10.45 -8.32
N LEU A 182 2.97 -9.59 -7.41
CA LEU A 182 3.94 -8.54 -7.74
C LEU A 182 5.27 -9.11 -8.21
N TYR A 183 5.80 -10.17 -7.57
CA TYR A 183 7.02 -10.82 -8.03
C TYR A 183 6.85 -11.50 -9.40
N SER A 184 5.71 -12.13 -9.70
CA SER A 184 5.47 -12.71 -11.03
C SER A 184 5.30 -11.66 -12.11
N MET A 185 4.66 -10.53 -11.78
CA MET A 185 4.56 -9.39 -12.70
C MET A 185 5.91 -8.67 -12.87
N TYR A 186 6.73 -8.63 -11.82
CA TYR A 186 8.01 -7.96 -11.78
C TYR A 186 9.08 -8.88 -11.18
N PRO A 187 9.70 -9.77 -11.99
CA PRO A 187 10.65 -10.77 -11.48
C PRO A 187 11.88 -10.21 -10.75
N ASN A 188 12.23 -8.95 -11.01
CA ASN A 188 13.32 -8.23 -10.35
C ASN A 188 12.82 -7.22 -9.30
N ALA A 189 11.56 -7.33 -8.86
CA ALA A 189 11.08 -6.53 -7.76
C ALA A 189 11.87 -6.83 -6.49
N HIS A 190 12.07 -5.82 -5.65
CA HIS A 190 12.69 -5.96 -4.35
C HIS A 190 11.74 -5.42 -3.28
N MET A 191 11.56 -6.21 -2.22
CA MET A 191 10.78 -5.80 -1.05
C MET A 191 11.73 -5.63 0.13
N SER A 192 11.57 -4.55 0.88
CA SER A 192 12.30 -4.29 2.13
C SER A 192 11.36 -3.92 3.26
N ASP A 193 11.78 -4.20 4.49
CA ASP A 193 11.09 -3.71 5.69
C ASP A 193 11.37 -2.21 5.86
N PHE A 194 10.34 -1.42 6.16
CA PHE A 194 10.50 0.00 6.46
C PHE A 194 10.92 0.26 7.93
N GLY A 195 10.97 -0.78 8.77
CA GLY A 195 11.20 -0.66 10.20
C GLY A 195 9.93 -0.32 10.99
N ILE A 196 8.76 -0.41 10.36
CA ILE A 196 7.45 -0.22 11.01
C ILE A 196 6.61 -1.48 10.75
N ASP A 197 6.02 -2.05 11.81
CA ASP A 197 5.27 -3.31 11.70
C ASP A 197 4.21 -3.27 10.58
N GLY A 198 4.25 -4.28 9.72
CA GLY A 198 3.35 -4.45 8.60
C GLY A 198 3.47 -3.40 7.50
N VAL A 199 4.56 -2.63 7.46
CA VAL A 199 4.89 -1.72 6.35
C VAL A 199 6.07 -2.29 5.58
N ARG A 200 5.92 -2.39 4.25
CA ARG A 200 7.00 -2.81 3.35
C ARG A 200 7.17 -1.80 2.23
N VAL A 201 8.40 -1.58 1.81
CA VAL A 201 8.72 -0.77 0.63
C VAL A 201 9.04 -1.68 -0.53
N TRP A 202 8.43 -1.38 -1.67
CA TRP A 202 8.60 -2.08 -2.93
C TRP A 202 9.40 -1.22 -3.90
N THR A 203 10.45 -1.81 -4.45
CA THR A 203 11.17 -1.31 -5.61
C THR A 203 10.77 -2.18 -6.79
N LEU A 204 9.97 -1.64 -7.71
CA LEU A 204 9.56 -2.32 -8.92
C LEU A 204 10.46 -1.85 -10.09
N PRO A 205 11.00 -2.75 -10.91
CA PRO A 205 11.83 -2.36 -12.05
C PRO A 205 11.01 -1.55 -13.06
N ASP A 206 11.69 -0.62 -13.74
CA ASP A 206 11.12 0.24 -14.79
C ASP A 206 9.96 1.16 -14.32
N MET A 207 9.81 1.32 -13.00
CA MET A 207 8.81 2.21 -12.40
C MET A 207 9.49 3.30 -11.56
N GLU A 208 9.18 4.56 -11.86
CA GLU A 208 9.81 5.72 -11.20
C GLU A 208 9.07 6.19 -9.94
N PHE A 209 8.16 5.38 -9.38
CA PHE A 209 7.37 5.75 -8.21
C PHE A 209 7.82 5.05 -6.93
N ASP A 210 7.54 5.67 -5.79
CA ASP A 210 7.68 5.01 -4.49
C ASP A 210 6.46 4.13 -4.22
N CYS A 211 6.69 2.91 -3.75
CA CYS A 211 5.62 1.96 -3.49
C CYS A 211 5.73 1.42 -2.08
N VAL A 212 4.66 1.57 -1.29
CA VAL A 212 4.58 1.09 0.09
C VAL A 212 3.39 0.17 0.20
N SER A 213 3.55 -0.96 0.88
CA SER A 213 2.43 -1.84 1.22
C SER A 213 2.11 -1.82 2.71
N ALA A 214 0.82 -2.02 3.00
CA ALA A 214 0.23 -2.03 4.33
C ALA A 214 -0.77 -3.18 4.46
N LYS A 215 -1.17 -3.49 5.70
CA LYS A 215 -2.21 -4.47 5.99
C LYS A 215 -3.54 -4.03 5.35
N HIS A 216 -4.13 -4.86 4.48
CA HIS A 216 -5.49 -4.65 3.95
C HIS A 216 -6.54 -4.34 5.04
N PRO A 217 -7.34 -3.27 4.93
CA PRO A 217 -8.28 -2.88 5.99
C PRO A 217 -9.49 -3.81 6.22
N ALA A 218 -9.85 -4.67 5.26
CA ALA A 218 -11.04 -5.51 5.39
C ALA A 218 -10.84 -6.68 6.37
N GLY A 219 -11.89 -7.03 7.12
CA GLY A 219 -11.91 -8.21 8.00
C GLY A 219 -11.05 -8.11 9.26
N ARG A 220 -10.59 -6.90 9.63
CA ARG A 220 -9.69 -6.65 10.74
C ARG A 220 -10.26 -5.62 11.72
N PRO A 221 -9.84 -5.64 13.00
CA PRO A 221 -10.23 -4.63 13.98
C PRO A 221 -9.95 -3.21 13.47
N PRO A 222 -10.88 -2.24 13.62
CA PRO A 222 -10.73 -0.90 13.07
C PRO A 222 -9.43 -0.19 13.47
N ASP A 223 -8.99 -0.37 14.70
CA ASP A 223 -7.75 0.19 15.26
C ASP A 223 -6.51 -0.35 14.54
N VAL A 224 -6.43 -1.66 14.29
CA VAL A 224 -5.32 -2.30 13.57
C VAL A 224 -5.25 -1.78 12.13
N CYS A 225 -6.39 -1.68 11.44
CA CYS A 225 -6.47 -1.18 10.07
C CYS A 225 -6.01 0.26 9.96
N MET A 226 -6.53 1.12 10.84
CA MET A 226 -6.22 2.54 10.80
C MET A 226 -4.77 2.79 11.20
N ASN A 227 -4.20 2.02 12.13
CA ASN A 227 -2.78 2.13 12.48
C ASN A 227 -1.87 1.70 11.32
N SER A 228 -2.18 0.59 10.64
CA SER A 228 -1.40 0.17 9.48
C SER A 228 -1.48 1.19 8.34
N ALA A 229 -2.67 1.73 8.06
CA ALA A 229 -2.85 2.79 7.06
C ALA A 229 -2.08 4.06 7.43
N LYS A 230 -2.11 4.51 8.71
CA LYS A 230 -1.32 5.66 9.19
C LYS A 230 0.17 5.44 8.97
N ASN A 231 0.68 4.28 9.37
CA ASN A 231 2.11 3.95 9.29
C ASN A 231 2.61 3.92 7.84
N ALA A 232 1.85 3.27 6.95
CA ALA A 232 2.21 3.21 5.54
C ALA A 232 2.07 4.55 4.83
N THR A 233 1.06 5.35 5.20
CA THR A 233 0.91 6.73 4.72
C THR A 233 2.14 7.55 5.11
N PHE A 234 2.56 7.48 6.37
CA PHE A 234 3.77 8.17 6.84
C PHE A 234 5.02 7.72 6.08
N ALA A 235 5.20 6.40 5.91
CA ALA A 235 6.32 5.85 5.16
C ALA A 235 6.38 6.40 3.73
N LEU A 236 5.24 6.40 3.02
CA LEU A 236 5.16 6.93 1.67
C LEU A 236 5.45 8.43 1.62
N MET A 237 4.89 9.22 2.56
CA MET A 237 5.17 10.66 2.65
C MET A 237 6.66 10.94 2.87
N ARG A 238 7.34 10.12 3.68
CA ARG A 238 8.78 10.23 3.92
C ARG A 238 9.59 9.94 2.66
N LEU A 239 9.28 8.86 1.94
CA LEU A 239 9.95 8.53 0.68
C LEU A 239 9.76 9.64 -0.37
N LEU A 240 8.54 10.12 -0.53
CA LEU A 240 8.23 11.22 -1.44
C LEU A 240 9.00 12.50 -1.08
N LYS A 241 9.08 12.84 0.22
CA LYS A 241 9.86 13.98 0.69
C LYS A 241 11.36 13.80 0.42
N GLN A 242 11.91 12.60 0.59
CA GLN A 242 13.32 12.30 0.25
C GLN A 242 13.60 12.45 -1.25
N ARG A 243 12.61 12.19 -2.11
CA ARG A 243 12.68 12.45 -3.55
C ARG A 243 12.40 13.91 -3.95
N GLY A 244 12.22 14.81 -2.98
CA GLY A 244 12.03 16.24 -3.22
C GLY A 244 10.60 16.64 -3.56
N HIS A 245 9.61 15.76 -3.39
CA HIS A 245 8.21 16.16 -3.52
C HIS A 245 7.78 17.04 -2.34
N ASN A 246 6.94 18.03 -2.63
CA ASN A 246 6.38 18.96 -1.65
C ASN A 246 5.30 18.28 -0.79
N VAL A 247 5.74 17.46 0.17
CA VAL A 247 4.87 16.74 1.11
C VAL A 247 5.20 17.16 2.54
N SER A 248 4.17 17.62 3.25
CA SER A 248 4.29 17.98 4.67
C SER A 248 4.09 16.76 5.53
N LEU A 249 5.12 16.34 6.27
CA LEU A 249 4.99 15.25 7.24
C LEU A 249 4.01 15.68 8.35
N PRO A 250 3.07 14.81 8.75
CA PRO A 250 2.08 15.17 9.76
C PRO A 250 2.76 15.58 11.08
N ALA A 251 2.22 16.61 11.74
CA ALA A 251 2.71 17.06 13.04
C ALA A 251 2.46 16.03 14.17
N ASP A 252 1.78 14.92 13.91
CA ASP A 252 1.61 13.77 14.81
C ASP A 252 2.31 12.50 14.25
N SER A 253 3.22 12.69 13.29
CA SER A 253 4.18 11.66 12.89
C SER A 253 5.07 11.27 14.08
N TRP A 254 5.76 10.13 13.99
CA TRP A 254 6.53 9.51 15.08
C TRP A 254 7.46 10.47 15.86
N SER A 255 7.91 11.56 15.23
CA SER A 255 8.69 12.65 15.85
C SER A 255 7.94 13.41 16.95
N THR A 256 6.61 13.53 16.87
CA THR A 256 5.78 14.18 17.91
C THR A 256 5.28 13.18 18.93
N ARG A 257 5.08 11.92 18.53
CA ARG A 257 4.81 10.85 19.51
C ARG A 257 5.94 10.74 20.53
N LEU A 258 7.21 10.83 20.12
CA LEU A 258 8.33 10.85 21.08
C LEU A 258 8.27 11.99 22.11
N ARG A 259 7.80 13.18 21.72
CA ARG A 259 7.69 14.35 22.62
C ARG A 259 6.47 14.25 23.55
N ASP A 260 5.43 13.54 23.13
CA ASP A 260 4.17 13.34 23.87
C ASP A 260 4.07 11.95 24.54
N LEU A 261 5.12 11.12 24.49
CA LEU A 261 5.20 9.83 25.17
C LEU A 261 5.26 10.09 26.68
N THR A 262 4.11 10.09 27.34
CA THR A 262 4.05 9.86 28.79
C THR A 262 4.59 8.47 29.11
N ALA A 263 5.24 8.30 30.27
CA ALA A 263 5.93 7.09 30.72
C ALA A 263 5.14 5.77 30.56
N SER A 264 3.81 5.80 30.50
CA SER A 264 2.94 4.63 30.32
C SER A 264 2.92 4.05 28.90
N THR A 265 3.14 4.86 27.85
CA THR A 265 3.07 4.41 26.44
C THR A 265 4.41 3.87 25.93
N LEU A 266 5.51 4.24 26.61
CA LEU A 266 6.84 3.67 26.35
C LEU A 266 6.94 2.19 26.72
N VAL A 267 6.09 1.71 27.64
CA VAL A 267 5.98 0.29 28.04
C VAL A 267 5.56 -0.61 26.87
N GLU A 268 4.78 -0.09 25.91
CA GLU A 268 4.39 -0.85 24.71
C GLU A 268 5.49 -0.85 23.64
N LEU A 269 6.28 0.23 23.52
CA LEU A 269 7.41 0.30 22.60
C LEU A 269 8.56 -0.62 23.02
N THR A 270 8.77 -0.77 24.33
CA THR A 270 9.81 -1.64 24.92
C THR A 270 9.70 -3.12 24.57
N ALA A 271 8.52 -3.59 24.15
CA ALA A 271 8.32 -4.96 23.70
C ALA A 271 8.70 -5.19 22.22
N LEU A 272 8.87 -4.11 21.43
CA LEU A 272 9.06 -4.14 19.97
C LEU A 272 10.36 -3.44 19.49
N SER A 273 11.17 -2.89 20.39
CA SER A 273 12.19 -1.88 20.09
C SER A 273 13.62 -2.38 19.80
N VAL A 274 13.87 -3.69 19.66
CA VAL A 274 15.22 -4.16 19.31
C VAL A 274 15.57 -3.75 17.87
N GLY A 275 16.70 -3.07 17.68
CA GLY A 275 17.21 -2.63 16.37
C GLY A 275 16.85 -1.18 16.00
N VAL A 276 16.11 -0.46 16.83
CA VAL A 276 15.79 0.96 16.62
C VAL A 276 17.05 1.83 16.76
N ARG A 277 17.36 2.64 15.74
CA ARG A 277 18.52 3.53 15.72
C ARG A 277 18.19 4.89 16.35
N LEU A 278 19.09 5.33 17.22
CA LEU A 278 19.04 6.60 17.92
C LEU A 278 20.25 7.43 17.50
N LYS A 279 20.08 8.75 17.50
CA LYS A 279 21.10 9.76 17.31
C LYS A 279 21.15 10.64 18.55
N ASN A 280 22.35 10.88 19.07
CA ASN A 280 22.57 11.79 20.18
C ASN A 280 22.78 13.24 19.66
N VAL A 281 22.52 14.25 20.50
CA VAL A 281 22.85 15.66 20.23
C VAL A 281 24.32 15.87 19.82
N ASP A 282 25.22 15.03 20.34
CA ASP A 282 26.65 15.06 20.00
C ASP A 282 27.00 14.32 18.69
N GLY A 283 26.00 13.88 17.93
CA GLY A 283 26.18 13.19 16.64
C GLY A 283 26.56 11.71 16.75
N ARG A 284 26.53 11.12 17.94
CA ARG A 284 26.71 9.67 18.16
C ARG A 284 25.47 8.90 17.71
N PHE A 285 25.64 7.65 17.31
CA PHE A 285 24.53 6.79 16.91
C PHE A 285 24.58 5.51 17.73
N ALA A 286 23.42 5.04 18.15
CA ALA A 286 23.29 3.79 18.87
C ALA A 286 22.03 3.04 18.44
N LYS A 287 21.98 1.74 18.72
CA LYS A 287 20.77 0.93 18.53
C LYS A 287 20.33 0.33 19.86
N ILE A 288 19.03 0.16 20.06
CA ILE A 288 18.50 -0.58 21.21
C ILE A 288 18.73 -2.08 20.97
N VAL A 289 19.42 -2.77 21.89
CA VAL A 289 19.89 -4.16 21.65
C VAL A 289 19.31 -5.23 22.56
N ALA A 290 18.54 -4.85 23.58
CA ALA A 290 17.87 -5.81 24.45
C ALA A 290 16.39 -5.43 24.65
N PRO A 291 15.46 -6.39 24.56
CA PRO A 291 14.06 -6.13 24.87
C PRO A 291 13.90 -5.93 26.38
N VAL A 292 13.09 -4.94 26.77
CA VAL A 292 12.70 -4.75 28.17
C VAL A 292 11.56 -5.73 28.45
N GLN A 293 11.90 -7.00 28.66
CA GLN A 293 10.95 -7.95 29.23
C GLN A 293 11.13 -8.01 30.74
N GLY A 294 10.08 -7.56 31.45
CA GLY A 294 10.04 -7.54 32.90
C GLY A 294 10.72 -6.30 33.46
N TRP A 295 9.92 -5.37 33.97
CA TRP A 295 10.41 -4.34 34.88
C TRP A 295 11.14 -4.98 36.08
N PRO A 296 12.18 -4.35 36.65
CA PRO A 296 12.69 -3.01 36.33
C PRO A 296 14.15 -3.01 35.83
N ASN A 297 14.39 -2.38 34.67
CA ASN A 297 15.68 -1.90 34.12
C ASN A 297 16.66 -2.95 33.53
N PRO A 298 17.57 -2.54 32.61
CA PRO A 298 17.72 -1.25 31.91
C PRO A 298 17.56 -1.30 30.36
N ILE A 299 17.38 -0.14 29.72
CA ILE A 299 17.47 0.02 28.25
C ILE A 299 18.95 -0.02 27.86
N VAL A 300 19.32 -0.97 27.00
CA VAL A 300 20.71 -1.09 26.53
C VAL A 300 20.85 -0.52 25.13
N LEU A 301 21.69 0.51 25.00
CA LEU A 301 22.13 1.08 23.74
C LEU A 301 23.49 0.50 23.38
N GLU A 302 23.64 -0.02 22.17
CA GLU A 302 24.95 -0.33 21.59
C GLU A 302 25.33 0.79 20.63
N ASP A 303 26.41 1.50 20.94
CA ASP A 303 27.00 2.53 20.08
C ASP A 303 27.42 1.89 18.74
N CYS A 304 26.92 2.45 17.63
CA CYS A 304 27.07 1.87 16.31
C CYS A 304 28.52 1.87 15.78
N TYR A 305 29.43 2.64 16.38
CA TYR A 305 30.82 2.76 15.91
C TYR A 305 31.80 2.02 16.80
N SER A 306 31.58 2.08 18.11
CA SER A 306 32.49 1.47 19.09
C SER A 306 32.04 0.09 19.58
N GLY A 307 30.77 -0.27 19.37
CA GLY A 307 30.16 -1.45 19.98
C GLY A 307 30.01 -1.35 21.50
N ALA A 308 30.33 -0.19 22.08
CA ALA A 308 30.21 0.04 23.52
C ALA A 308 28.73 0.06 23.91
N CYS A 309 28.41 -0.65 25.00
CA CYS A 309 27.06 -0.69 25.52
C CYS A 309 26.88 0.32 26.66
N SER A 310 25.83 1.13 26.56
CA SER A 310 25.39 2.06 27.60
C SER A 310 24.01 1.63 28.11
N SER A 311 23.83 1.60 29.42
CA SER A 311 22.56 1.23 30.04
C SER A 311 21.87 2.46 30.63
N TYR A 312 20.62 2.68 30.24
CA TYR A 312 19.79 3.74 30.79
C TYR A 312 18.73 3.14 31.71
N PRO A 313 18.59 3.65 32.94
CA PRO A 313 17.62 3.13 33.89
C PRO A 313 16.19 3.42 33.45
N THR A 314 15.97 4.51 32.72
CA THR A 314 14.65 4.87 32.18
C THR A 314 14.80 5.53 30.81
N VAL A 315 13.67 5.73 30.13
CA VAL A 315 13.63 6.45 28.85
C VAL A 315 13.89 7.94 29.06
N GLU A 316 13.40 8.49 30.17
CA GLU A 316 13.64 9.89 30.56
C GLU A 316 15.15 10.15 30.68
N ALA A 317 15.89 9.24 31.32
CA ALA A 317 17.35 9.34 31.43
C ALA A 317 18.05 9.30 30.05
N LEU A 318 17.48 8.57 29.08
CA LEU A 318 17.99 8.50 27.70
C LEU A 318 17.71 9.80 26.92
N ILE A 319 16.54 10.41 27.12
CA ILE A 319 16.18 11.71 26.52
C ILE A 319 16.99 12.85 27.16
N GLU A 320 17.17 12.83 28.49
CA GLU A 320 17.99 13.80 29.21
C GLU A 320 19.45 13.77 28.77
N ASP A 321 19.98 12.59 28.42
CA ASP A 321 21.30 12.41 27.82
C ASP A 321 21.36 12.80 26.33
N GLY A 322 20.25 13.32 25.78
CA GLY A 322 20.19 13.92 24.45
C GLY A 322 20.00 12.94 23.30
N TRP A 323 19.52 11.71 23.56
CA TRP A 323 19.20 10.76 22.49
C TRP A 323 17.82 11.01 21.89
N VAL A 324 17.76 11.01 20.57
CA VAL A 324 16.54 11.10 19.75
C VAL A 324 16.53 9.97 18.72
N LEU A 325 15.39 9.68 18.10
CA LEU A 325 15.38 8.76 16.95
C LEU A 325 16.21 9.33 15.80
N ASP A 326 17.04 8.50 15.21
CA ASP A 326 17.73 8.83 13.96
C ASP A 326 16.71 8.77 12.82
N GLU A 327 16.43 9.91 12.18
CA GLU A 327 15.36 10.03 11.17
C GLU A 327 15.55 9.05 10.03
#